data_AF-A0A1Y2A6I0-F1
#
_entry.id   AF-A0A1Y2A6I0-F1
#
_cell.length_a   1.000
_cell.length_b   1.000
_cell.length_c   1.000
_cell.angle_alpha   90.00
_cell.angle_beta   90.00
_cell.angle_gamma   90.00
#
_symmetry.space_group_name_H-M   'P 1'
#
loop_
_entity.id
_entity.type
_entity.pdbx_description
1 polymer ?
#
loop_
_entity_poly.entity_id
_entity_poly.type
_entity_poly.pdbx_seq_one_letter_code
_entity_poly.pdbx_strand_id
1 'polypeptide(L)'
;MISCINLAFLVIMYGIISNSQLKCQPYYSNFVNNYKYSVYFALFISSLISEIVAILGYHDTEIYSILILAIVILPFLIGWKINSTYYNRVINRIYKAYHEKCIINNLNKPEWNDESRVDEGKKESKDIINSLDRIGI
;
A
#
# COMPACT_ATOMS: atom_id res chain seq x y z
N MET A 1 0.45 31.88 -15.44
CA MET A 1 1.25 31.98 -14.20
C MET A 1 0.48 31.55 -12.96
N ILE A 2 -0.67 32.15 -12.63
CA ILE A 2 -1.50 31.73 -11.47
C ILE A 2 -1.95 30.25 -11.58
N SER A 3 -2.31 29.78 -12.79
CA SER A 3 -2.69 28.38 -13.04
C SER A 3 -1.57 27.37 -12.73
N CYS A 4 -0.32 27.66 -13.12
CA CYS A 4 0.84 26.79 -12.86
C CYS A 4 1.18 26.72 -11.36
N ILE A 5 1.05 27.85 -10.64
CA ILE A 5 1.27 27.88 -9.19
C ILE A 5 0.25 26.96 -8.48
N ASN A 6 -1.02 26.99 -8.93
CA ASN A 6 -2.07 26.13 -8.38
C ASN A 6 -1.82 24.64 -8.69
N LEU A 7 -1.38 24.32 -9.91
CA LEU A 7 -1.04 22.94 -10.29
C LEU A 7 0.17 22.41 -9.51
N ALA A 8 1.23 23.21 -9.36
CA ALA A 8 2.39 22.86 -8.54
C ALA A 8 2.00 22.56 -7.08
N PHE A 9 1.08 23.35 -6.51
CA PHE A 9 0.55 23.08 -5.17
C PHE A 9 -0.18 21.73 -5.10
N LEU A 10 -1.01 21.38 -6.10
CA LEU A 10 -1.70 20.09 -6.15
C LEU A 10 -0.71 18.92 -6.24
N VAL A 11 0.34 19.03 -7.06
CA VAL A 11 1.40 18.03 -7.15
C VAL A 11 2.04 17.78 -5.79
N ILE A 12 2.42 18.84 -5.09
CA ILE A 12 3.04 18.73 -3.76
C ILE A 12 2.06 18.10 -2.76
N MET A 13 0.82 18.59 -2.71
CA MET A 13 -0.19 18.12 -1.76
C MET A 13 -0.51 16.63 -1.95
N TYR A 14 -0.83 16.20 -3.18
CA TYR A 14 -1.14 14.80 -3.44
C TYR A 14 0.09 13.90 -3.33
N GLY A 15 1.29 14.40 -3.62
CA GLY A 15 2.54 13.68 -3.39
C GLY A 15 2.77 13.37 -1.91
N ILE A 16 2.56 14.36 -1.04
CA ILE A 16 2.67 14.19 0.42
C ILE A 16 1.63 13.19 0.92
N ILE A 17 0.36 13.33 0.50
CA ILE A 17 -0.73 12.45 0.94
C ILE A 17 -0.49 11.01 0.46
N SER A 18 -0.15 10.80 -0.81
CA SER A 18 0.15 9.48 -1.36
C SER A 18 1.30 8.79 -0.61
N ASN A 19 2.38 9.53 -0.34
CA ASN A 19 3.53 9.01 0.42
C ASN A 19 3.17 8.70 1.89
N SER A 20 2.36 9.55 2.52
CA SER A 20 1.86 9.31 3.88
C SER A 20 0.98 8.07 3.93
N GLN A 21 0.08 7.87 2.97
CA GLN A 21 -0.74 6.66 2.87
C GLN A 21 0.10 5.40 2.69
N LEU A 22 1.16 5.43 1.88
CA LEU A 22 2.04 4.27 1.69
C LEU A 22 2.72 3.85 3.01
N LYS A 23 3.22 4.83 3.78
CA LYS A 23 4.01 4.59 5.01
C LYS A 23 3.15 4.34 6.25
N CYS A 24 2.05 5.08 6.39
CA CYS A 24 1.23 5.12 7.60
C CYS A 24 -0.14 4.45 7.39
N GLN A 25 -0.23 3.49 6.46
CA GLN A 25 -1.48 2.76 6.25
C GLN A 25 -1.85 1.91 7.47
N PRO A 26 -3.10 1.99 7.93
CA PRO A 26 -3.62 1.12 8.99
C PRO A 26 -3.85 -0.31 8.47
N TYR A 27 -3.52 -1.34 9.24
CA TYR A 27 -3.46 -2.74 8.77
C TYR A 27 -4.82 -3.46 8.63
N TYR A 28 -5.96 -2.76 8.69
CA TYR A 28 -7.27 -3.43 8.75
C TYR A 28 -7.75 -4.00 7.40
N SER A 29 -7.56 -3.31 6.27
CA SER A 29 -8.05 -3.79 4.96
C SER A 29 -7.08 -3.42 3.84
N ASN A 30 -6.47 -4.46 3.27
CA ASN A 30 -5.59 -4.34 2.10
C ASN A 30 -6.33 -3.70 0.92
N PHE A 31 -7.60 -4.08 0.69
CA PHE A 31 -8.42 -3.50 -0.37
C PHE A 31 -8.61 -1.99 -0.19
N VAL A 32 -9.02 -1.55 1.00
CA VAL A 32 -9.25 -0.12 1.28
C VAL A 32 -7.96 0.69 1.17
N ASN A 33 -6.84 0.16 1.65
CA ASN A 33 -5.55 0.83 1.56
C ASN A 33 -5.05 0.92 0.13
N ASN A 34 -5.18 -0.15 -0.65
CA ASN A 34 -4.86 -0.15 -2.07
C ASN A 34 -5.71 0.88 -2.81
N TYR A 35 -7.01 0.93 -2.56
CA TYR A 35 -7.89 1.91 -3.17
C TYR A 35 -7.47 3.34 -2.80
N LYS A 36 -7.34 3.67 -1.50
CA LYS A 36 -6.95 5.00 -1.03
C LYS A 36 -5.61 5.45 -1.62
N TYR A 37 -4.58 4.61 -1.52
CA TYR A 37 -3.28 4.92 -2.10
C TYR A 37 -3.37 5.13 -3.62
N SER A 38 -4.08 4.26 -4.33
CA SER A 38 -4.23 4.34 -5.79
C SER A 38 -4.92 5.62 -6.23
N VAL A 39 -5.95 6.08 -5.50
CA VAL A 39 -6.61 7.36 -5.77
C VAL A 39 -5.63 8.52 -5.59
N TYR A 40 -4.95 8.62 -4.45
CA TYR A 40 -4.03 9.74 -4.20
C TYR A 40 -2.81 9.70 -5.13
N PHE A 41 -2.30 8.51 -5.44
CA PHE A 41 -1.23 8.32 -6.40
C PHE A 41 -1.67 8.72 -7.82
N ALA A 42 -2.88 8.33 -8.24
CA ALA A 42 -3.41 8.73 -9.55
C ALA A 42 -3.62 10.25 -9.65
N LEU A 43 -4.14 10.89 -8.59
CA LEU A 43 -4.26 12.35 -8.53
C LEU A 43 -2.90 13.05 -8.58
N PHE A 44 -1.90 12.51 -7.88
CA PHE A 44 -0.52 13.01 -7.94
C PHE A 44 0.05 12.94 -9.36
N ILE A 45 0.01 11.77 -10.00
CA ILE A 45 0.53 11.58 -11.37
C ILE A 45 -0.25 12.42 -12.39
N SER A 46 -1.58 12.48 -12.27
CA SER A 46 -2.42 13.29 -13.16
C SER A 46 -2.09 14.78 -13.03
N SER A 47 -1.86 15.27 -11.81
CA SER A 47 -1.45 16.65 -11.57
C SER A 47 -0.06 16.94 -12.16
N LEU A 48 0.86 15.98 -12.05
CA LEU A 48 2.22 16.11 -12.59
C LEU A 48 2.20 16.13 -14.12
N ILE A 49 1.41 15.27 -14.75
CA ILE A 49 1.24 15.27 -16.21
C ILE A 49 0.57 16.56 -16.68
N SER A 50 -0.44 17.05 -15.95
CA SER A 50 -1.11 18.32 -16.27
C SER A 50 -0.12 19.51 -16.21
N GLU A 51 0.78 19.53 -15.22
CA GLU A 51 1.84 20.54 -15.13
C GLU A 51 2.81 20.46 -16.32
N ILE A 52 3.24 19.26 -16.71
CA ILE A 52 4.10 19.06 -17.89
C ILE A 52 3.41 19.57 -19.16
N VAL A 53 2.12 19.23 -19.36
CA VAL A 53 1.35 19.66 -20.53
C VAL A 53 1.17 21.18 -20.54
N ALA A 54 0.94 21.79 -19.39
CA ALA A 54 0.84 23.24 -19.25
C ALA A 54 2.16 23.95 -19.61
N ILE A 55 3.31 23.40 -19.17
CA ILE A 55 4.64 23.96 -19.51
C ILE A 55 4.94 23.81 -21.01
N LEU A 56 4.56 22.68 -21.62
CA LEU A 56 4.78 22.43 -23.04
C LEU A 56 3.76 23.13 -23.97
N GLY A 57 2.69 23.70 -23.41
CA GLY A 57 1.67 24.41 -24.17
C GLY A 57 0.68 23.53 -24.94
N TYR A 58 0.70 22.20 -24.78
CA TYR A 58 -0.13 21.25 -25.54
C TYR A 58 -1.58 21.10 -25.05
N HIS A 59 -2.03 21.97 -24.14
CA HIS A 59 -3.35 21.90 -23.51
C HIS A 59 -4.55 21.85 -24.47
N ASP A 60 -4.45 22.48 -25.64
CA ASP A 60 -5.55 22.57 -26.62
C ASP A 60 -5.52 21.47 -27.70
N THR A 61 -4.68 20.45 -27.53
CA THR A 61 -4.59 19.36 -28.52
C THR A 61 -5.67 18.30 -28.33
N GLU A 62 -6.29 17.84 -29.43
CA GLU A 62 -7.23 16.72 -29.43
C GLU A 62 -6.61 15.44 -28.83
N ILE A 63 -5.28 15.29 -28.98
CA ILE A 63 -4.49 14.20 -28.41
C ILE A 63 -4.62 14.15 -26.88
N TYR A 64 -4.53 15.31 -26.20
CA TYR A 64 -4.64 15.37 -24.75
C TYR A 64 -6.02 14.94 -24.26
N SER A 65 -7.07 15.35 -25.00
CA SER A 65 -8.47 15.00 -24.69
C SER A 65 -8.73 13.49 -24.79
N ILE A 66 -8.10 12.80 -25.75
CA ILE A 66 -8.22 11.34 -25.91
C ILE A 66 -7.42 10.60 -24.83
N LEU A 67 -6.25 11.11 -24.46
CA LEU A 67 -5.34 10.45 -23.52
C LEU A 67 -5.70 10.65 -22.05
N ILE A 68 -6.56 11.63 -21.71
CA ILE A 68 -6.88 11.97 -20.31
C ILE A 68 -7.43 10.79 -19.51
N LEU A 69 -8.24 9.93 -20.14
CA LEU A 69 -8.79 8.75 -19.48
C LEU A 69 -7.68 7.75 -19.11
N ALA A 70 -6.72 7.55 -20.02
CA ALA A 70 -5.57 6.69 -19.79
C ALA A 70 -4.64 7.26 -18.71
N ILE A 71 -4.47 8.58 -18.69
CA ILE A 71 -3.69 9.32 -17.69
C ILE A 71 -4.25 9.13 -16.28
N VAL A 72 -5.55 8.87 -16.11
CA VAL A 72 -6.15 8.62 -14.79
C VAL A 72 -6.15 7.12 -14.45
N ILE A 73 -6.54 6.26 -15.40
CA ILE A 73 -6.71 4.82 -15.15
C ILE A 73 -5.37 4.12 -14.94
N LEU A 74 -4.36 4.41 -15.77
CA LEU A 74 -3.08 3.70 -15.69
C LEU A 74 -2.37 3.96 -14.34
N PRO A 75 -2.25 5.20 -13.85
CA PRO A 75 -1.67 5.44 -12.54
C PRO A 75 -2.45 4.79 -11.41
N PHE A 76 -3.78 4.71 -11.50
CA PHE A 76 -4.58 4.01 -10.48
C PHE A 76 -4.18 2.53 -10.39
N LEU A 77 -4.13 1.83 -11.53
CA LEU A 77 -3.74 0.42 -11.57
C LEU A 77 -2.29 0.19 -11.11
N ILE A 78 -1.39 1.08 -11.51
CA ILE A 78 0.01 1.06 -11.06
C ILE A 78 0.10 1.27 -9.55
N GLY A 79 -0.62 2.27 -9.03
CA GLY A 79 -0.68 2.57 -7.60
C GLY A 79 -1.16 1.37 -6.80
N TRP A 80 -2.18 0.66 -7.30
CA TRP A 80 -2.71 -0.53 -6.65
C TRP A 80 -1.63 -1.60 -6.49
N LYS A 81 -0.90 -1.87 -7.58
CA LYS A 81 0.18 -2.86 -7.59
C LYS A 81 1.34 -2.46 -6.70
N ILE A 82 1.69 -1.18 -6.65
CA ILE A 82 2.73 -0.65 -5.77
C ILE A 82 2.35 -0.87 -4.31
N ASN A 83 1.15 -0.45 -3.88
CA ASN A 83 0.75 -0.59 -2.48
C ASN A 83 0.62 -2.04 -2.06
N SER A 84 0.03 -2.89 -2.90
CA SER A 84 -0.08 -4.33 -2.62
C SER A 84 1.30 -4.98 -2.46
N THR A 85 2.27 -4.64 -3.33
CA THR A 85 3.64 -5.15 -3.22
C THR A 85 4.33 -4.65 -1.94
N TYR A 86 4.14 -3.37 -1.60
CA TYR A 86 4.69 -2.77 -0.40
C TYR A 86 4.11 -3.41 0.86
N TYR A 87 2.79 -3.54 0.93
CA TYR A 87 2.07 -4.16 2.04
C TYR A 87 2.56 -5.59 2.29
N ASN A 88 2.63 -6.43 1.24
CA ASN A 88 3.11 -7.81 1.37
C ASN A 88 4.55 -7.89 1.90
N ARG A 89 5.44 -6.98 1.45
CA ARG A 89 6.81 -6.91 1.98
C ARG A 89 6.85 -6.51 3.45
N VAL A 90 6.01 -5.57 3.88
CA VAL A 90 5.95 -5.12 5.28
C VAL A 90 5.39 -6.22 6.17
N ILE A 91 4.28 -6.86 5.78
CA ILE A 91 3.69 -7.98 6.52
C ILE A 91 4.68 -9.14 6.67
N ASN A 92 5.38 -9.52 5.59
CA ASN A 92 6.39 -10.58 5.66
C ASN A 92 7.53 -10.25 6.65
N ARG A 93 7.95 -8.98 6.73
CA ARG A 93 8.95 -8.55 7.71
C ARG A 93 8.42 -8.63 9.14
N ILE A 94 7.19 -8.18 9.37
CA ILE A 94 6.55 -8.23 10.68
C ILE A 94 6.38 -9.68 11.12
N TYR A 95 5.89 -10.55 10.22
CA TYR A 95 5.73 -11.98 10.48
C TYR A 95 7.05 -12.64 10.84
N LYS A 96 8.11 -12.38 10.07
CA LYS A 96 9.45 -12.91 10.37
C LYS A 96 9.94 -12.47 11.75
N ALA A 97 9.84 -11.18 12.05
CA ALA A 97 10.27 -10.64 13.35
C ALA A 97 9.43 -11.19 14.52
N TYR A 98 8.13 -11.39 14.32
CA TYR A 98 7.25 -11.99 15.31
C TYR A 98 7.59 -13.46 15.55
N HIS A 99 7.81 -14.23 14.48
CA HIS A 99 8.18 -15.63 14.55
C HIS A 99 9.53 -15.84 15.25
N GLU A 100 10.54 -15.02 14.93
CA GLU A 100 11.84 -15.03 15.60
C GLU A 100 11.69 -14.75 17.11
N LYS A 101 10.88 -13.75 17.49
CA LYS A 101 10.58 -13.49 18.91
C LYS A 101 9.86 -14.64 19.60
N CYS A 102 8.92 -15.29 18.91
CA CYS A 102 8.20 -16.44 19.45
C CYS A 102 9.14 -17.62 19.71
N ILE A 103 10.04 -17.93 18.77
CA ILE A 103 11.06 -18.97 18.93
C ILE A 103 11.97 -18.66 20.12
N ILE A 104 12.49 -17.43 20.22
CA ILE A 104 13.35 -17.01 21.34
C ILE A 104 12.60 -17.15 22.67
N ASN A 105 11.34 -16.72 22.74
CA ASN A 105 10.53 -16.86 23.95
C ASN A 105 10.26 -18.32 24.30
N ASN A 106 10.06 -19.19 23.32
CA ASN A 106 9.86 -20.62 23.56
C ASN A 106 11.15 -21.33 24.00
N LEU A 107 12.32 -20.90 23.53
CA LEU A 107 13.62 -21.39 23.99
C LEU A 107 14.00 -20.88 25.39
N ASN A 108 13.52 -19.68 25.76
CA ASN A 108 13.75 -19.07 27.07
C ASN A 108 12.71 -19.49 28.12
N LYS A 109 11.69 -20.29 27.76
CA LYS A 109 10.81 -20.90 28.75
C LYS A 109 11.65 -21.94 29.50
N PRO A 110 11.80 -21.83 30.83
CA PRO A 110 12.42 -22.92 31.59
C PRO A 110 11.63 -24.19 31.33
N GLU A 111 12.32 -25.30 31.05
CA GLU A 111 11.74 -26.64 30.95
C GLU A 111 11.05 -26.96 32.28
N TRP A 112 9.79 -26.57 32.40
CA TRP A 112 8.91 -27.01 33.46
C TRP A 112 7.82 -27.82 32.79
N ASN A 113 8.04 -29.13 32.90
CA ASN A 113 7.14 -30.24 32.69
C ASN A 113 7.10 -30.84 31.27
N ASP A 114 7.83 -31.95 31.17
CA ASP A 114 7.32 -33.22 30.62
C ASP A 114 5.79 -33.26 30.59
N GLU A 115 5.21 -33.25 29.39
CA GLU A 115 4.26 -34.25 28.89
C GLU A 115 3.60 -33.73 27.60
N SER A 116 3.40 -34.63 26.63
CA SER A 116 2.66 -34.44 25.37
C SER A 116 3.38 -33.79 24.18
N ARG A 117 4.36 -34.51 23.63
CA ARG A 117 4.68 -34.48 22.20
C ARG A 117 3.50 -35.00 21.38
N VAL A 118 2.63 -34.14 20.83
CA VAL A 118 1.76 -34.51 19.68
C VAL A 118 1.53 -33.32 18.75
N ASP A 119 2.39 -33.21 17.72
CA ASP A 119 2.04 -32.85 16.34
C ASP A 119 1.17 -31.58 16.07
N GLU A 120 1.57 -30.40 16.56
CA GLU A 120 0.84 -29.13 16.33
C GLU A 120 1.34 -28.27 15.15
N GLY A 121 2.39 -28.71 14.44
CA GLY A 121 3.08 -27.91 13.42
C GLY A 121 2.25 -27.52 12.17
N LYS A 122 1.04 -28.05 12.00
CA LYS A 122 0.14 -27.73 10.89
C LYS A 122 -1.13 -26.98 11.27
N LYS A 123 -1.43 -26.83 12.57
CA LYS A 123 -2.71 -26.27 13.04
C LYS A 123 -2.63 -24.78 13.34
N GLU A 124 -1.52 -24.32 13.93
CA GLU A 124 -1.37 -22.91 14.34
C GLU A 124 -1.39 -21.91 13.18
N SER A 125 -0.86 -22.27 12.00
CA SER A 125 -0.91 -21.35 10.86
C SER A 125 -2.32 -21.13 10.34
N LYS A 126 -3.19 -22.15 10.41
CA LYS A 126 -4.59 -22.04 9.99
C LYS A 126 -5.43 -21.20 10.94
N ASP A 127 -5.18 -21.24 12.24
CA ASP A 127 -5.99 -20.48 13.21
C ASP A 127 -5.61 -19.00 13.27
N ILE A 128 -4.35 -18.66 12.98
CA ILE A 128 -3.93 -17.25 12.82
C ILE A 128 -4.44 -16.68 11.49
N ILE A 129 -4.40 -17.45 10.40
CA ILE A 129 -4.98 -17.04 9.11
C ILE A 129 -6.51 -16.89 9.23
N ASN A 130 -7.20 -17.84 9.89
CA ASN A 130 -8.64 -17.77 10.12
C ASN A 130 -9.05 -16.65 11.08
N SER A 131 -8.20 -16.24 12.03
CA SER A 131 -8.50 -15.11 12.90
C SER A 131 -8.27 -13.76 12.21
N LEU A 132 -7.36 -13.68 11.24
CA LEU A 132 -7.21 -12.53 10.35
C LEU A 132 -8.36 -12.43 9.32
N ASP A 133 -8.79 -13.55 8.75
CA ASP A 133 -9.95 -13.61 7.84
C ASP A 133 -11.27 -13.30 8.58
N ARG A 134 -11.42 -13.68 9.86
CA ARG A 134 -12.62 -13.32 10.67
C ARG A 134 -12.72 -11.84 11.02
N ILE A 135 -11.64 -11.07 10.93
CA ILE A 135 -11.66 -9.60 11.08
C ILE A 135 -12.07 -8.93 9.74
N GLY A 136 -12.35 -9.72 8.69
CA GLY A 136 -12.87 -9.24 7.41
C GLY A 136 -11.79 -8.84 6.43
N ILE A 137 -10.77 -9.69 6.24
CA ILE A 137 -9.88 -9.67 5.08
C ILE A 137 -10.45 -10.60 4.00
#